data_AF-A0AB34IYD8-F1
#
_entry.id   AF-A0AB34IYD8-F1
#
_cell.length_a   1.000
_cell.length_b   1.000
_cell.length_c   1.000
_cell.angle_alpha   90.00
_cell.angle_beta   90.00
_cell.angle_gamma   90.00
#
_symmetry.space_group_name_H-M   'P 1'
#
loop_
_entity.id
_entity.type
_entity.pdbx_description
1 polymer ?
#
loop_
_entity_poly.entity_id
_entity_poly.type
_entity_poly.pdbx_seq_one_letter_code
_entity_poly.pdbx_strand_id
1 'polypeptide(L)'
;MPMEKLDESDYYKLLGVPRGATEQEISKAYKKLAIKFHPDKNPDNKEQAEENFKKVCEAYEVLSNKEKRQTYDQFGKSGLNSSGMSGGVSSEQAEAIFSQFFGGKDPFSVLFGKDGVHGMGGGIGGMPGGVSFQFQSGGPGMGQMPGGIFHEFSGGMHGLPPEMAAMFSGMDGIGGGRRGKRTRRERPDLLPIGTRVRVRGLQGAKHHNGKPGNVKAYDETSQRYSVQLDDGEVLKIKMNNLLQILQAKVVNMTRAELNGMDGVIEAFDEEKQRYHVSLNGTDKVALSPSNVVLPKGARAQIVNLTKGTQWNHKVGQVIDYDNEGGRYLVQMSEEQQLRVKLENLLL
;
A
#
# COMPACT_ATOMS: atom_id res chain seq x y z
N MET A 1 18.33 37.39 -3.52
CA MET A 1 19.18 37.01 -4.67
C MET A 1 18.41 37.32 -5.94
N PRO A 2 18.98 38.05 -6.92
CA PRO A 2 18.28 38.40 -8.16
C PRO A 2 18.02 37.14 -8.98
N MET A 3 16.81 37.02 -9.55
CA MET A 3 16.41 35.91 -10.42
C MET A 3 17.22 35.94 -11.72
N GLU A 4 18.13 34.97 -11.87
CA GLU A 4 18.90 34.75 -13.08
C GLU A 4 17.94 34.29 -14.19
N LYS A 5 17.88 35.05 -15.30
CA LYS A 5 17.06 34.71 -16.46
C LYS A 5 17.55 33.37 -17.01
N LEU A 6 16.69 32.36 -16.97
CA LEU A 6 16.97 31.07 -17.57
C LEU A 6 17.07 31.25 -19.10
N ASP A 7 18.19 30.84 -19.70
CA ASP A 7 18.37 30.82 -21.16
C ASP A 7 17.27 29.96 -21.80
N GLU A 8 16.31 30.60 -22.46
CA GLU A 8 15.14 29.97 -23.08
C GLU A 8 15.46 28.98 -24.18
N SER A 9 16.70 28.96 -24.68
CA SER A 9 17.11 28.23 -25.87
C SER A 9 17.56 26.78 -25.62
N ASP A 10 17.90 26.41 -24.38
CA ASP A 10 18.40 25.07 -24.05
C ASP A 10 17.53 24.36 -22.99
N TYR A 11 16.86 23.27 -23.38
CA TYR A 11 15.97 22.51 -22.49
C TYR A 11 16.72 21.87 -21.32
N TYR A 12 18.01 21.55 -21.48
CA TYR A 12 18.84 21.00 -20.40
C TYR A 12 19.17 22.07 -19.36
N LYS A 13 19.51 23.29 -19.80
CA LYS A 13 19.69 24.44 -18.90
C LYS A 13 18.39 24.81 -18.19
N LEU A 14 17.27 24.75 -18.91
CA LEU A 14 15.96 25.07 -18.38
C LEU A 14 15.54 24.12 -17.25
N LEU A 15 15.84 22.83 -17.38
CA LEU A 15 15.64 21.86 -16.31
C LEU A 15 16.76 21.86 -15.25
N GLY A 16 17.88 22.55 -15.50
CA GLY A 16 19.03 22.58 -14.59
C GLY A 16 19.78 21.23 -14.52
N VAL A 17 19.83 20.50 -15.63
CA VAL A 17 20.48 19.18 -15.73
C VAL A 17 21.57 19.19 -16.81
N PRO A 18 22.63 18.36 -16.70
CA PRO A 18 23.63 18.26 -17.76
C PRO A 18 23.05 17.59 -19.01
N ARG A 19 23.63 17.84 -20.20
CA ARG A 19 23.19 17.20 -21.46
C ARG A 19 23.24 15.66 -21.43
N GLY A 20 24.15 15.10 -20.63
CA GLY A 20 24.28 13.66 -20.40
C GLY A 20 23.30 13.08 -19.36
N ALA A 21 22.34 13.87 -18.85
CA ALA A 21 21.44 13.43 -17.80
C ALA A 21 20.60 12.22 -18.22
N THR A 22 20.45 11.30 -17.29
CA THR A 22 19.57 10.14 -17.43
C THR A 22 18.10 10.57 -17.40
N GLU A 23 17.21 9.76 -17.95
CA GLU A 23 15.76 10.01 -17.94
C GLU A 23 15.21 10.20 -16.51
N GLN A 24 15.80 9.49 -15.54
CA GLN A 24 15.47 9.62 -14.13
C GLN A 24 15.87 10.98 -13.55
N GLU A 25 17.02 11.53 -13.94
CA GLU A 25 17.47 12.86 -13.51
C GLU A 25 16.63 13.98 -14.14
N ILE A 26 16.26 13.84 -15.41
CA ILE A 26 15.34 14.74 -16.13
C ILE A 26 13.96 14.74 -15.45
N SER A 27 13.42 13.57 -15.12
CA SER A 27 12.14 13.46 -14.39
C SER A 27 12.20 14.07 -12.99
N LYS A 28 13.30 13.86 -12.25
CA LYS A 28 13.49 14.45 -10.92
C LYS A 28 13.59 15.98 -10.99
N ALA A 29 14.27 16.52 -11.99
CA ALA A 29 14.41 17.96 -12.19
C ALA A 29 13.07 18.61 -12.56
N TYR A 30 12.33 18.01 -13.49
CA TYR A 30 10.97 18.44 -13.85
C TYR A 30 10.06 18.55 -12.64
N LYS A 31 10.01 17.50 -11.80
CA LYS A 31 9.16 17.50 -10.59
C LYS A 31 9.48 18.65 -9.63
N LYS A 32 10.76 18.98 -9.45
CA LYS A 32 11.18 20.09 -8.58
C LYS A 32 10.75 21.45 -9.14
N LEU A 33 10.91 21.65 -10.44
CA LEU A 33 10.58 22.93 -11.10
C LEU A 33 9.07 23.11 -11.28
N ALA A 34 8.34 22.04 -11.62
CA ALA A 34 6.88 22.05 -11.74
C ALA A 34 6.19 22.49 -10.44
N ILE A 35 6.71 22.08 -9.28
CA ILE A 35 6.21 22.53 -7.97
C ILE A 35 6.61 23.98 -7.69
N LYS A 36 7.83 24.38 -8.07
CA LYS A 36 8.34 25.73 -7.83
C LYS A 36 7.55 26.78 -8.61
N PHE A 37 7.15 26.48 -9.84
CA PHE A 37 6.43 27.38 -10.73
C PHE A 37 4.91 27.15 -10.77
N HIS A 38 4.35 26.39 -9.81
CA HIS A 38 2.92 26.18 -9.75
C HIS A 38 2.17 27.49 -9.41
N PRO A 39 1.04 27.80 -10.08
CA PRO A 39 0.30 29.06 -9.88
C PRO A 39 -0.25 29.23 -8.45
N ASP A 40 -0.55 28.12 -7.77
CA ASP A 40 -1.01 28.11 -6.37
C ASP A 40 0.03 28.63 -5.37
N LYS A 41 1.33 28.46 -5.65
CA LYS A 41 2.42 28.94 -4.76
C LYS A 41 2.98 30.31 -5.14
N ASN A 42 2.59 30.83 -6.30
CA ASN A 42 3.05 32.13 -6.80
C ASN A 42 1.86 33.06 -7.10
N PRO A 43 1.01 33.36 -6.09
CA PRO A 43 -0.19 34.18 -6.30
C PRO A 43 0.13 35.61 -6.76
N ASP A 44 1.32 36.12 -6.42
CA ASP A 44 1.77 37.47 -6.76
C ASP A 44 2.45 37.58 -8.13
N ASN A 45 2.92 36.45 -8.70
CA ASN A 45 3.66 36.38 -9.97
C ASN A 45 3.11 35.29 -10.89
N LYS A 46 1.77 35.19 -10.98
CA LYS A 46 1.08 34.11 -11.70
C LYS A 46 1.50 34.00 -13.17
N GLU A 47 1.61 35.13 -13.87
CA GLU A 47 1.97 35.15 -15.30
C GLU A 47 3.37 34.59 -15.56
N GLN A 48 4.37 35.02 -14.76
CA GLN A 48 5.75 34.53 -14.89
C GLN A 48 5.88 33.06 -14.44
N ALA A 49 5.09 32.65 -13.44
CA ALA A 49 5.06 31.26 -12.99
C ALA A 49 4.45 30.35 -14.07
N GLU A 50 3.35 30.77 -14.69
CA GLU A 50 2.70 30.02 -15.78
C GLU A 50 3.61 29.92 -17.01
N GLU A 51 4.28 31.00 -17.40
CA GLU A 51 5.20 31.01 -18.53
C GLU A 51 6.39 30.06 -18.29
N ASN A 52 7.00 30.11 -17.10
CA ASN A 52 8.08 29.21 -16.72
C ASN A 52 7.59 27.75 -16.61
N PHE A 53 6.38 27.53 -16.11
CA PHE A 53 5.78 26.20 -16.01
C PHE A 53 5.57 25.57 -17.40
N LYS A 54 5.04 26.34 -18.36
CA LYS A 54 4.90 25.90 -19.76
C LYS A 54 6.24 25.49 -20.35
N LYS A 55 7.28 26.33 -20.19
CA LYS A 55 8.63 26.04 -20.69
C LYS A 55 9.24 24.79 -20.05
N VAL A 56 9.00 24.57 -18.75
CA VAL A 56 9.46 23.37 -18.02
C VAL A 56 8.75 22.10 -18.50
N CYS A 57 7.44 22.18 -18.80
CA CYS A 57 6.68 21.08 -19.37
C CYS A 57 7.14 20.73 -20.80
N GLU A 58 7.36 21.75 -21.64
CA GLU A 58 7.89 21.58 -22.99
C GLU A 58 9.28 20.91 -22.98
N ALA A 59 10.18 21.36 -22.11
CA ALA A 59 11.49 20.75 -21.94
C ALA A 59 11.39 19.28 -21.52
N TYR A 60 10.48 18.96 -20.61
CA TYR A 60 10.27 17.59 -20.17
C TYR A 60 9.68 16.70 -21.26
N GLU A 61 8.71 17.18 -22.04
CA GLU A 61 8.11 16.41 -23.14
C GLU A 61 9.14 16.03 -24.20
N VAL A 62 10.03 16.97 -24.54
CA VAL A 62 11.10 16.73 -25.52
C VAL A 62 12.18 15.80 -24.95
N LEU A 63 12.63 16.04 -23.72
CA LEU A 63 13.77 15.32 -23.14
C LEU A 63 13.40 13.95 -22.54
N SER A 64 12.13 13.70 -22.21
CA SER A 64 11.66 12.41 -21.70
C SER A 64 11.47 11.37 -22.81
N ASN A 65 11.08 11.79 -24.02
CA ASN A 65 10.94 10.89 -25.15
C ASN A 65 12.29 10.72 -25.87
N LYS A 66 12.78 9.48 -25.97
CA LYS A 66 14.07 9.16 -26.61
C LYS A 66 14.16 9.65 -28.06
N GLU A 67 13.09 9.55 -28.84
CA GLU A 67 13.05 10.00 -30.24
C GLU A 67 13.08 11.53 -30.32
N LYS A 68 12.26 12.22 -29.51
CA LYS A 68 12.25 13.69 -29.46
C LYS A 68 13.58 14.25 -28.93
N ARG A 69 14.19 13.60 -27.94
CA ARG A 69 15.49 13.96 -27.38
C ARG A 69 16.60 13.79 -28.42
N GLN A 70 16.62 12.70 -29.17
CA GLN A 70 17.60 12.50 -30.24
C GLN A 70 17.49 13.58 -31.32
N THR A 71 16.27 13.90 -31.75
CA THR A 71 16.03 14.98 -32.73
C THR A 71 16.47 16.34 -32.16
N TYR A 72 16.21 16.61 -30.89
CA TYR A 72 16.65 17.82 -30.21
C TYR A 72 18.18 17.91 -30.10
N ASP A 73 18.85 16.81 -29.73
CA ASP A 73 20.30 16.76 -29.58
C ASP A 73 21.01 16.93 -30.94
N GLN A 74 20.40 16.50 -32.04
CA GLN A 74 20.96 16.60 -33.40
C GLN A 74 20.65 17.93 -34.10
N PHE A 75 19.44 18.46 -33.94
CA PHE A 75 18.92 19.57 -34.75
C PHE A 75 18.41 20.77 -33.92
N GLY A 76 18.50 20.70 -32.59
CA GLY A 76 18.00 21.72 -31.68
C GLY A 76 16.47 21.90 -31.73
N LYS A 77 15.99 23.05 -31.24
CA LYS A 77 14.55 23.40 -31.27
C LYS A 77 13.99 23.46 -32.69
N SER A 78 14.80 23.86 -33.67
CA SER A 78 14.38 23.97 -35.07
C SER A 78 14.02 22.60 -35.67
N GLY A 79 14.72 21.53 -35.31
CA GLY A 79 14.41 20.18 -35.80
C GLY A 79 13.07 19.63 -35.30
N LEU A 80 12.68 19.97 -34.06
CA LEU A 80 11.38 19.55 -33.51
C LEU A 80 10.21 20.24 -34.22
N ASN A 81 10.36 21.52 -34.59
CA ASN A 81 9.36 22.27 -35.36
C ASN A 81 9.22 21.72 -36.79
N SER A 82 10.33 21.38 -37.46
CA SER A 82 10.31 20.89 -38.84
C SER A 82 9.72 19.48 -38.99
N SER A 83 9.81 18.64 -37.95
CA SER A 83 9.24 17.28 -37.97
C SER A 83 7.81 17.20 -37.42
N GLY A 84 7.17 18.34 -37.11
CA GLY A 84 5.82 18.36 -36.51
C GLY A 84 5.75 17.77 -35.10
N MET A 85 6.91 17.57 -34.46
CA MET A 85 7.05 16.97 -33.12
C MET A 85 7.11 18.01 -32.00
N SER A 86 7.20 19.29 -32.36
CA SER A 86 6.94 20.45 -31.52
C SER A 86 5.50 20.92 -31.75
N GLY A 87 4.58 20.36 -30.97
CA GLY A 87 3.31 21.03 -30.70
C GLY A 87 3.50 21.74 -29.38
N GLY A 88 3.48 23.07 -29.37
CA GLY A 88 3.62 23.85 -28.14
C GLY A 88 2.68 23.30 -27.06
N VAL A 89 3.21 23.10 -25.85
CA VAL A 89 2.45 22.49 -24.77
C VAL A 89 1.32 23.45 -24.37
N SER A 90 0.07 23.07 -24.65
CA SER A 90 -1.08 23.84 -24.22
C SER A 90 -1.19 23.81 -22.69
N SER A 91 -1.88 24.79 -22.08
CA SER A 91 -2.11 24.79 -20.63
C SER A 91 -2.77 23.48 -20.16
N GLU A 92 -3.67 22.92 -20.98
CA GLU A 92 -4.35 21.65 -20.71
C GLU A 92 -3.40 20.45 -20.79
N GLN A 93 -2.45 20.45 -21.73
CA GLN A 93 -1.44 19.39 -21.84
C GLN A 93 -0.43 19.47 -20.70
N ALA A 94 -0.03 20.68 -20.29
CA ALA A 94 0.83 20.89 -19.14
C ALA A 94 0.15 20.40 -17.84
N GLU A 95 -1.14 20.69 -17.69
CA GLU A 95 -1.95 20.21 -16.56
C GLU A 95 -2.20 18.69 -16.62
N ALA A 96 -2.33 18.10 -17.81
CA ALA A 96 -2.45 16.65 -17.98
C ALA A 96 -1.14 15.92 -17.64
N ILE A 97 0.01 16.42 -18.09
CA ILE A 97 1.33 15.85 -17.74
C ILE A 97 1.56 15.98 -16.23
N PHE A 98 1.21 17.12 -15.65
CA PHE A 98 1.30 17.31 -14.20
C PHE A 98 0.36 16.38 -13.43
N SER A 99 -0.88 16.23 -13.89
CA SER A 99 -1.87 15.32 -13.31
C SER A 99 -1.49 13.85 -13.48
N GLN A 100 -0.79 13.49 -14.56
CA GLN A 100 -0.21 12.16 -14.73
C GLN A 100 0.91 11.90 -13.73
N PHE A 101 1.69 12.92 -13.37
CA PHE A 101 2.79 12.80 -12.41
C PHE A 101 2.37 12.87 -10.94
N PHE A 102 1.35 13.67 -10.63
CA PHE A 102 0.94 13.95 -9.26
C PHE A 102 -0.47 13.43 -8.94
N GLY A 103 -1.23 12.92 -9.92
CA GLY A 103 -2.47 12.17 -9.72
C GLY A 103 -3.57 12.91 -8.97
N GLY A 104 -3.60 14.25 -9.04
CA GLY A 104 -4.49 15.08 -8.24
C GLY A 104 -4.20 15.06 -6.73
N LYS A 105 -3.06 14.52 -6.31
CA LYS A 105 -2.56 14.53 -4.92
C LYS A 105 -1.59 15.68 -4.74
N ASP A 106 -1.48 16.18 -3.51
CA ASP A 106 -0.54 17.24 -3.15
C ASP A 106 0.86 16.92 -3.70
N PRO A 107 1.39 17.71 -4.65
CA PRO A 107 2.66 17.41 -5.30
C PRO A 107 3.83 17.45 -4.30
N PHE A 108 3.62 18.14 -3.18
CA PHE A 108 4.51 18.17 -2.02
C PHE A 108 4.50 16.86 -1.21
N SER A 109 3.41 16.09 -1.19
CA SER A 109 3.39 14.75 -0.56
C SER A 109 4.26 13.75 -1.32
N VAL A 110 4.34 13.90 -2.65
CA VAL A 110 5.13 13.05 -3.55
C VAL A 110 6.64 13.36 -3.48
N LEU A 111 7.02 14.59 -3.11
CA LEU A 111 8.42 15.05 -3.07
C LEU A 111 8.98 15.25 -1.65
N PHE A 112 8.14 15.60 -0.67
CA PHE A 112 8.51 15.90 0.72
C PHE A 112 7.77 15.03 1.76
N GLY A 113 6.80 14.21 1.36
CA GLY A 113 6.19 13.24 2.27
C GLY A 113 7.15 12.09 2.50
N LYS A 114 7.92 12.12 3.60
CA LYS A 114 8.53 11.00 4.38
C LYS A 114 9.02 9.73 3.63
N ASP A 115 9.33 9.83 2.34
CA ASP A 115 9.90 8.81 1.46
C ASP A 115 10.99 9.42 0.56
N GLY A 116 11.26 10.73 0.68
CA GLY A 116 12.16 11.52 -0.18
C GLY A 116 13.58 11.75 0.36
N VAL A 117 13.94 11.18 1.51
CA VAL A 117 15.31 11.25 2.06
C VAL A 117 15.87 9.83 2.19
N HIS A 118 16.05 9.13 1.07
CA HIS A 118 17.04 8.06 0.90
C HIS A 118 17.37 7.99 -0.60
N GLY A 119 18.34 8.81 -1.00
CA GLY A 119 19.08 8.55 -2.22
C GLY A 119 19.91 7.27 -2.06
N MET A 120 19.93 6.47 -3.12
CA MET A 120 21.11 5.82 -3.68
C MET A 120 22.15 5.27 -2.68
N GLY A 121 22.19 3.96 -2.49
CA GLY A 121 23.31 3.30 -1.81
C GLY A 121 23.22 1.77 -1.80
N GLY A 122 23.80 1.12 -2.83
CA GLY A 122 24.29 -0.26 -2.74
C GLY A 122 23.46 -1.33 -3.46
N GLY A 123 24.02 -1.90 -4.53
CA GLY A 123 23.57 -3.18 -5.09
C GLY A 123 23.73 -3.37 -6.60
N ILE A 124 24.97 -3.37 -7.08
CA ILE A 124 25.34 -3.87 -8.41
C ILE A 124 25.07 -5.39 -8.45
N GLY A 125 24.38 -5.88 -9.49
CA GLY A 125 24.43 -7.31 -9.85
C GLY A 125 23.21 -7.85 -10.61
N GLY A 126 23.32 -7.93 -11.94
CA GLY A 126 22.66 -9.00 -12.72
C GLY A 126 21.43 -8.63 -13.55
N MET A 127 21.63 -8.02 -14.72
CA MET A 127 20.88 -8.37 -15.94
C MET A 127 21.56 -9.60 -16.58
N PRO A 128 20.95 -10.36 -17.54
CA PRO A 128 19.88 -9.94 -18.46
C PRO A 128 18.80 -11.02 -18.81
N GLY A 129 17.76 -10.60 -19.53
CA GLY A 129 17.10 -11.46 -20.51
C GLY A 129 15.57 -11.58 -20.38
N GLY A 130 14.83 -10.93 -21.29
CA GLY A 130 13.39 -11.15 -21.42
C GLY A 130 12.61 -9.98 -22.01
N VAL A 131 12.92 -9.61 -23.25
CA VAL A 131 12.08 -8.76 -24.10
C VAL A 131 10.72 -9.45 -24.34
N SER A 132 9.62 -8.82 -23.93
CA SER A 132 8.26 -9.23 -24.34
C SER A 132 7.82 -8.38 -25.54
N PHE A 133 8.01 -8.94 -26.74
CA PHE A 133 7.38 -8.45 -27.96
C PHE A 133 5.96 -9.02 -28.08
N GLN A 134 5.02 -8.12 -28.37
CA GLN A 134 3.62 -8.40 -28.67
C GLN A 134 3.51 -8.56 -30.20
N PHE A 135 3.02 -9.69 -30.70
CA PHE A 135 2.68 -9.85 -32.11
C PHE A 135 1.24 -10.33 -32.26
N GLN A 136 0.50 -9.59 -33.08
CA GLN A 136 -0.88 -9.81 -33.50
C GLN A 136 -0.84 -10.24 -34.97
N SER A 137 -1.48 -11.36 -35.32
CA SER A 137 -2.31 -11.56 -36.54
C SER A 137 -2.31 -13.01 -37.06
N GLY A 138 -3.51 -13.52 -37.38
CA GLY A 138 -3.74 -14.46 -38.50
C GLY A 138 -4.06 -15.92 -38.15
N GLY A 139 -5.35 -16.32 -38.22
CA GLY A 139 -5.79 -17.73 -38.33
C GLY A 139 -5.65 -18.28 -39.77
N PRO A 140 -6.35 -19.35 -40.22
CA PRO A 140 -7.42 -20.15 -39.57
C PRO A 140 -7.39 -21.70 -39.80
N GLY A 141 -8.36 -22.42 -39.21
CA GLY A 141 -8.77 -23.81 -39.54
C GLY A 141 -8.30 -24.84 -38.50
N MET A 142 -9.08 -25.80 -37.98
CA MET A 142 -10.27 -26.49 -38.48
C MET A 142 -10.83 -27.37 -37.32
N GLY A 143 -12.14 -27.62 -37.27
CA GLY A 143 -12.70 -28.85 -36.67
C GLY A 143 -13.40 -28.74 -35.32
N GLN A 144 -14.73 -28.68 -35.38
CA GLN A 144 -15.73 -28.74 -34.31
C GLN A 144 -16.09 -30.20 -33.94
N MET A 145 -16.69 -30.40 -32.74
CA MET A 145 -17.71 -31.41 -32.31
C MET A 145 -17.32 -32.29 -31.08
N PRO A 146 -18.28 -32.85 -30.29
CA PRO A 146 -18.61 -32.39 -28.94
C PRO A 146 -18.57 -33.53 -27.88
N GLY A 147 -18.99 -33.24 -26.64
CA GLY A 147 -18.77 -34.11 -25.47
C GLY A 147 -19.64 -35.36 -25.31
N GLY A 148 -19.26 -36.17 -24.31
CA GLY A 148 -20.13 -37.13 -23.62
C GLY A 148 -19.57 -38.55 -23.43
N ILE A 149 -19.47 -38.96 -22.15
CA ILE A 149 -19.69 -40.32 -21.61
C ILE A 149 -18.47 -41.29 -21.52
N PHE A 150 -17.91 -41.33 -20.31
CA PHE A 150 -17.56 -42.48 -19.44
C PHE A 150 -17.21 -43.88 -20.00
N HIS A 151 -16.13 -44.38 -19.38
CA HIS A 151 -15.80 -45.76 -18.94
C HIS A 151 -14.81 -46.59 -19.77
N GLU A 152 -13.87 -47.17 -19.01
CA GLU A 152 -13.30 -48.51 -19.23
C GLU A 152 -12.06 -48.63 -20.12
N PHE A 153 -10.87 -48.39 -19.53
CA PHE A 153 -9.70 -49.22 -19.83
C PHE A 153 -8.72 -49.21 -18.65
N SER A 154 -9.04 -50.01 -17.62
CA SER A 154 -8.06 -50.56 -16.71
C SER A 154 -7.39 -51.75 -17.41
N GLY A 155 -6.14 -51.59 -17.84
CA GLY A 155 -5.41 -52.65 -18.53
C GLY A 155 -3.90 -52.45 -18.53
N GLY A 156 -3.25 -53.10 -17.55
CA GLY A 156 -1.84 -53.48 -17.41
C GLY A 156 -0.78 -52.92 -18.36
N MET A 157 0.17 -52.15 -17.81
CA MET A 157 1.46 -51.88 -18.43
C MET A 157 2.55 -52.69 -17.72
N HIS A 158 2.75 -53.93 -18.16
CA HIS A 158 3.88 -54.78 -17.79
C HIS A 158 4.80 -54.95 -19.00
N GLY A 159 6.05 -54.45 -18.88
CA GLY A 159 7.08 -54.75 -19.87
C GLY A 159 8.12 -53.64 -20.04
N LEU A 160 8.80 -53.24 -18.96
CA LEU A 160 10.05 -52.48 -19.08
C LEU A 160 11.17 -53.21 -18.34
N PRO A 161 12.34 -53.44 -18.97
CA PRO A 161 13.46 -54.16 -18.38
C PRO A 161 14.15 -53.36 -17.25
N PRO A 162 14.79 -54.03 -16.27
CA PRO A 162 15.31 -53.42 -15.04
C PRO A 162 16.41 -52.36 -15.24
N GLU A 163 17.05 -52.32 -16.41
CA GLU A 163 18.19 -51.44 -16.67
C GLU A 163 17.79 -50.02 -17.15
N MET A 164 16.53 -49.80 -17.50
CA MET A 164 16.01 -48.47 -17.85
C MET A 164 15.40 -47.68 -16.67
N ALA A 165 15.25 -48.32 -15.51
CA ALA A 165 14.75 -47.65 -14.30
C ALA A 165 15.75 -46.65 -13.69
N ALA A 166 17.04 -46.78 -14.01
CA ALA A 166 18.09 -45.89 -13.51
C ALA A 166 18.23 -44.58 -14.31
N MET A 167 17.63 -44.46 -15.49
CA MET A 167 17.65 -43.21 -16.28
C MET A 167 16.57 -42.20 -15.87
N PHE A 168 15.56 -42.62 -15.10
CA PHE A 168 14.49 -41.74 -14.61
C PHE A 168 14.62 -41.38 -13.11
N SER A 169 15.68 -41.84 -12.44
CA SER A 169 15.95 -41.47 -11.04
C SER A 169 16.65 -40.11 -10.87
N GLY A 170 16.88 -39.38 -11.97
CA GLY A 170 17.51 -38.05 -11.99
C GLY A 170 16.55 -36.87 -12.17
N MET A 171 15.23 -37.10 -12.24
CA MET A 171 14.25 -36.04 -12.48
C MET A 171 13.18 -35.94 -11.37
N ASP A 172 13.55 -36.27 -10.13
CA ASP A 172 12.80 -35.82 -8.95
C ASP A 172 13.16 -34.36 -8.65
N GLY A 173 12.48 -33.43 -9.33
CA GLY A 173 12.69 -32.00 -9.07
C GLY A 173 11.84 -31.00 -9.83
N ILE A 174 11.05 -31.42 -10.83
CA ILE A 174 10.13 -30.52 -11.56
C ILE A 174 8.70 -30.81 -11.10
N GLY A 175 8.45 -30.58 -9.81
CA GLY A 175 7.16 -30.88 -9.19
C GLY A 175 7.13 -30.34 -7.78
N GLY A 176 6.76 -29.08 -7.65
CA GLY A 176 6.71 -28.40 -6.36
C GLY A 176 7.93 -27.52 -6.16
N GLY A 177 7.94 -26.38 -6.87
CA GLY A 177 8.57 -25.20 -6.33
C GLY A 177 8.09 -25.07 -4.89
N ARG A 178 8.96 -25.43 -3.94
CA ARG A 178 8.85 -25.03 -2.55
C ARG A 178 8.59 -23.54 -2.64
N ARG A 179 7.33 -23.14 -2.44
CA ARG A 179 6.99 -21.80 -2.01
C ARG A 179 7.86 -21.61 -0.79
N GLY A 180 9.03 -21.02 -0.99
CA GLY A 180 9.71 -20.32 0.07
C GLY A 180 8.59 -19.54 0.71
N LYS A 181 8.31 -19.85 1.97
CA LYS A 181 7.51 -19.01 2.83
C LYS A 181 8.23 -17.66 2.71
N ARG A 182 7.84 -16.82 1.74
CA ARG A 182 8.02 -15.39 1.83
C ARG A 182 7.32 -15.14 3.13
N THR A 183 8.11 -15.00 4.19
CA THR A 183 7.67 -14.47 5.47
C THR A 183 6.91 -13.23 5.06
N ARG A 184 5.57 -13.34 5.05
CA ARG A 184 4.70 -12.25 4.69
C ARG A 184 5.09 -11.21 5.71
N ARG A 185 5.82 -10.17 5.29
CA ARG A 185 6.30 -9.11 6.19
C ARG A 185 5.15 -8.81 7.12
N GLU A 186 5.32 -9.11 8.41
CA GLU A 186 4.23 -9.00 9.35
C GLU A 186 3.89 -7.51 9.37
N ARG A 187 2.70 -7.16 8.86
CA ARG A 187 2.24 -5.78 8.78
C ARG A 187 1.55 -5.50 10.11
N PRO A 188 2.22 -4.87 11.09
CA PRO A 188 1.62 -4.71 12.40
C PRO A 188 0.37 -3.81 12.37
N ASP A 189 0.24 -3.03 11.31
CA ASP A 189 -0.88 -2.12 11.03
C ASP A 189 -2.14 -2.84 10.53
N LEU A 190 -2.02 -4.09 10.07
CA LEU A 190 -3.11 -4.83 9.44
C LEU A 190 -3.66 -5.93 10.33
N LEU A 191 -4.98 -6.14 10.25
CA LEU A 191 -5.62 -7.30 10.84
C LEU A 191 -5.15 -8.57 10.10
N PRO A 192 -4.69 -9.59 10.83
CA PRO A 192 -4.41 -10.89 10.25
C PRO A 192 -5.64 -11.47 9.54
N ILE A 193 -5.39 -12.22 8.47
CA ILE A 193 -6.45 -13.00 7.82
C ILE A 193 -6.89 -14.08 8.81
N GLY A 194 -8.20 -14.26 8.94
CA GLY A 194 -8.84 -15.16 9.89
C GLY A 194 -9.26 -14.48 11.19
N THR A 195 -8.77 -13.27 11.48
CA THR A 195 -9.15 -12.55 12.70
C THR A 195 -10.66 -12.36 12.80
N ARG A 196 -11.20 -12.70 13.97
CA ARG A 196 -12.61 -12.56 14.29
C ARG A 196 -12.92 -11.09 14.59
N VAL A 197 -13.89 -10.54 13.87
CA VAL A 197 -14.27 -9.14 13.98
C VAL A 197 -15.78 -9.01 14.04
N ARG A 198 -16.26 -7.91 14.62
CA ARG A 198 -17.65 -7.49 14.59
C ARG A 198 -17.76 -6.18 13.82
N VAL A 199 -18.75 -6.11 12.95
CA VAL A 199 -19.01 -4.92 12.15
C VAL A 199 -19.67 -3.83 13.01
N ARG A 200 -19.19 -2.59 12.92
CA ARG A 200 -19.75 -1.43 13.62
C ARG A 200 -19.72 -0.16 12.78
N GLY A 201 -20.57 0.81 13.12
CA GLY A 201 -20.52 2.17 12.59
C GLY A 201 -20.76 2.30 11.07
N LEU A 202 -21.28 1.27 10.40
CA LEU A 202 -21.63 1.39 8.98
C LEU A 202 -22.83 2.32 8.81
N GLN A 203 -22.68 3.36 8.00
CA GLN A 203 -23.75 4.33 7.71
C GLN A 203 -24.70 3.84 6.60
N GLY A 204 -24.16 3.28 5.53
CA GLY A 204 -24.95 2.81 4.37
C GLY A 204 -25.57 1.43 4.54
N ALA A 205 -25.02 0.60 5.43
CA ALA A 205 -25.45 -0.80 5.62
C ALA A 205 -25.63 -1.10 7.11
N LYS A 206 -26.44 -0.27 7.78
CA LYS A 206 -26.65 -0.29 9.25
C LYS A 206 -27.10 -1.65 9.78
N HIS A 207 -27.82 -2.43 8.97
CA HIS A 207 -28.33 -3.75 9.33
C HIS A 207 -27.24 -4.81 9.52
N HIS A 208 -26.00 -4.56 9.07
CA HIS A 208 -24.86 -5.43 9.37
C HIS A 208 -24.13 -5.06 10.66
N ASN A 209 -24.40 -3.89 11.26
CA ASN A 209 -23.78 -3.52 12.52
C ASN A 209 -24.17 -4.53 13.61
N GLY A 210 -23.18 -4.96 14.39
CA GLY A 210 -23.34 -6.00 15.41
C GLY A 210 -23.11 -7.42 14.90
N LYS A 211 -23.08 -7.66 13.58
CA LYS A 211 -22.82 -9.00 13.04
C LYS A 211 -21.33 -9.37 13.17
N PRO A 212 -21.01 -10.55 13.73
CA PRO A 212 -19.65 -11.09 13.74
C PRO A 212 -19.27 -11.69 12.38
N GLY A 213 -17.96 -11.77 12.12
CA GLY A 213 -17.40 -12.37 10.92
C GLY A 213 -15.88 -12.54 11.02
N ASN A 214 -15.27 -13.06 9.96
CA ASN A 214 -13.83 -13.26 9.85
C ASN A 214 -13.23 -12.45 8.71
N VAL A 215 -12.08 -11.84 8.95
CA VAL A 215 -11.29 -11.19 7.91
C VAL A 215 -10.79 -12.24 6.91
N LYS A 216 -11.08 -12.09 5.62
CA LYS A 216 -10.61 -12.97 4.54
C LYS A 216 -9.46 -12.38 3.76
N ALA A 217 -9.52 -11.09 3.48
CA ALA A 217 -8.51 -10.39 2.70
C ALA A 217 -8.46 -8.92 3.08
N TYR A 218 -7.36 -8.26 2.73
CA TYR A 218 -7.21 -6.82 2.80
C TYR A 218 -6.85 -6.31 1.41
N ASP A 219 -7.58 -5.31 0.94
CA ASP A 219 -7.30 -4.61 -0.30
C ASP A 219 -6.57 -3.29 0.02
N GLU A 220 -5.29 -3.22 -0.34
CA GLU A 220 -4.45 -2.04 -0.10
C GLU A 220 -4.92 -0.82 -0.92
N THR A 221 -5.56 -1.03 -2.07
CA THR A 221 -6.00 0.04 -2.97
C THR A 221 -7.17 0.80 -2.35
N SER A 222 -8.14 0.06 -1.84
CA SER A 222 -9.35 0.64 -1.25
C SER A 222 -9.24 0.85 0.27
N GLN A 223 -8.17 0.36 0.90
CA GLN A 223 -7.96 0.31 2.34
C GLN A 223 -9.14 -0.33 3.09
N ARG A 224 -9.69 -1.41 2.51
CA ARG A 224 -10.84 -2.15 3.05
C ARG A 224 -10.50 -3.61 3.24
N TYR A 225 -11.02 -4.18 4.31
CA TYR A 225 -11.02 -5.61 4.57
C TYR A 225 -12.24 -6.26 3.93
N SER A 226 -12.02 -7.38 3.27
CA SER A 226 -13.09 -8.32 2.93
C SER A 226 -13.38 -9.16 4.17
N VAL A 227 -14.51 -8.92 4.82
CA VAL A 227 -14.97 -9.65 5.99
C VAL A 227 -16.09 -10.58 5.56
N GLN A 228 -15.91 -11.89 5.79
CA GLN A 228 -16.98 -12.86 5.65
C GLN A 228 -17.75 -12.91 6.97
N LEU A 229 -19.00 -12.47 6.94
CA LEU A 229 -19.94 -12.59 8.04
C LEU A 229 -20.36 -14.06 8.24
N ASP A 230 -20.89 -14.37 9.42
CA ASP A 230 -21.36 -15.73 9.75
C ASP A 230 -22.56 -16.19 8.92
N ASP A 231 -23.34 -15.25 8.40
CA ASP A 231 -24.42 -15.52 7.43
C ASP A 231 -23.89 -15.86 6.03
N GLY A 232 -22.56 -15.86 5.84
CA GLY A 232 -21.87 -16.21 4.61
C GLY A 232 -21.57 -15.04 3.69
N GLU A 233 -22.15 -13.86 3.95
CA GLU A 233 -21.99 -12.66 3.13
C GLU A 233 -20.58 -12.08 3.26
N VAL A 234 -20.00 -11.59 2.16
CA VAL A 234 -18.67 -10.96 2.17
C VAL A 234 -18.81 -9.47 1.92
N LEU A 235 -18.41 -8.67 2.92
CA LEU A 235 -18.48 -7.21 2.88
C LEU A 235 -17.09 -6.59 2.81
N LYS A 236 -16.95 -5.50 2.05
CA LYS A 236 -15.73 -4.67 2.01
C LYS A 236 -15.83 -3.50 2.99
N ILE A 237 -15.19 -3.63 4.15
CA ILE A 237 -15.35 -2.75 5.30
C ILE A 237 -14.01 -2.10 5.69
N LYS A 238 -14.03 -0.81 6.04
CA LYS A 238 -12.83 -0.10 6.54
C LYS A 238 -12.46 -0.58 7.95
N MET A 239 -11.18 -0.49 8.32
CA MET A 239 -10.68 -0.87 9.66
C MET A 239 -11.51 -0.27 10.80
N ASN A 240 -11.81 1.03 10.74
CA ASN A 240 -12.54 1.74 11.81
C ASN A 240 -13.95 1.17 12.05
N ASN A 241 -14.54 0.54 11.03
CA ASN A 241 -15.85 -0.10 11.09
C ASN A 241 -15.77 -1.57 11.52
N LEU A 242 -14.60 -2.03 11.97
CA LEU A 242 -14.38 -3.37 12.49
C LEU A 242 -13.88 -3.26 13.93
N LEU A 243 -14.49 -4.04 14.80
CA LEU A 243 -14.02 -4.25 16.16
C LEU A 243 -13.49 -5.67 16.26
N GLN A 244 -12.27 -5.88 16.74
CA GLN A 244 -11.77 -7.23 16.97
C GLN A 244 -12.48 -7.86 18.17
N ILE A 245 -12.97 -9.09 17.97
CA ILE A 245 -13.51 -9.90 19.05
C ILE A 245 -12.31 -10.62 19.68
N LEU A 246 -11.86 -10.12 20.82
CA LEU A 246 -10.66 -10.59 21.53
C LEU A 246 -11.00 -10.98 22.96
N GLN A 247 -10.31 -12.02 23.46
CA GLN A 247 -10.28 -12.33 24.88
C GLN A 247 -9.33 -11.36 25.57
N ALA A 248 -9.83 -10.64 26.56
CA ALA A 248 -9.09 -9.65 27.32
C ALA A 248 -9.22 -9.95 28.82
N LYS A 249 -8.19 -9.58 29.58
CA LYS A 249 -8.19 -9.77 31.04
C LYS A 249 -8.66 -8.52 31.74
N VAL A 250 -9.55 -8.67 32.71
CA VAL A 250 -10.00 -7.54 33.53
C VAL A 250 -8.97 -7.24 34.61
N VAL A 251 -8.59 -5.98 34.78
CA VAL A 251 -7.63 -5.51 35.78
C VAL A 251 -8.09 -4.20 36.41
N ASN A 252 -7.44 -3.79 37.51
CA ASN A 252 -7.64 -2.50 38.17
C ASN A 252 -9.10 -2.22 38.60
N MET A 253 -9.91 -3.26 38.82
CA MET A 253 -11.25 -3.13 39.36
C MET A 253 -11.24 -2.93 40.87
N THR A 254 -12.15 -2.06 41.34
CA THR A 254 -12.47 -1.88 42.76
C THR A 254 -12.93 -3.17 43.42
N ARG A 255 -13.64 -4.03 42.67
CA ARG A 255 -14.03 -5.37 43.11
C ARG A 255 -12.92 -6.35 42.69
N ALA A 256 -12.03 -6.66 43.62
CA ALA A 256 -10.86 -7.51 43.38
C ALA A 256 -11.21 -8.91 42.83
N GLU A 257 -12.40 -9.42 43.15
CA GLU A 257 -12.90 -10.71 42.64
C GLU A 257 -13.00 -10.79 41.11
N LEU A 258 -13.14 -9.64 40.44
CA LEU A 258 -13.24 -9.56 38.99
C LEU A 258 -11.87 -9.37 38.32
N ASN A 259 -10.82 -9.04 39.09
CA ASN A 259 -9.47 -8.87 38.55
C ASN A 259 -8.87 -10.24 38.20
N GLY A 260 -8.31 -10.34 37.01
CA GLY A 260 -7.76 -11.59 36.47
C GLY A 260 -8.78 -12.46 35.74
N MET A 261 -10.06 -12.09 35.71
CA MET A 261 -11.05 -12.79 34.89
C MET A 261 -10.81 -12.53 33.40
N ASP A 262 -10.89 -13.59 32.60
CA ASP A 262 -10.93 -13.50 31.16
C ASP A 262 -12.35 -13.13 30.70
N GLY A 263 -12.44 -12.18 29.79
CA GLY A 263 -13.70 -11.73 29.20
C GLY A 263 -13.54 -11.45 27.70
N VAL A 264 -14.64 -11.56 26.95
CA VAL A 264 -14.61 -11.31 25.50
C VAL A 264 -15.08 -9.88 25.23
N ILE A 265 -14.25 -9.08 24.55
CA ILE A 265 -14.65 -7.75 24.09
C ILE A 265 -15.63 -7.92 22.93
N GLU A 266 -16.88 -7.53 23.16
CA GLU A 266 -17.96 -7.70 22.19
C GLU A 266 -18.37 -6.40 21.52
N ALA A 267 -18.25 -5.27 22.22
CA ALA A 267 -18.56 -3.95 21.70
C ALA A 267 -17.69 -2.88 22.38
N PHE A 268 -17.60 -1.71 21.76
CA PHE A 268 -16.96 -0.53 22.33
C PHE A 268 -17.90 0.66 22.14
N ASP A 269 -18.21 1.33 23.24
CA ASP A 269 -18.98 2.57 23.28
C ASP A 269 -18.02 3.74 23.09
N GLU A 270 -18.10 4.42 21.95
CA GLU A 270 -17.25 5.56 21.60
C GLU A 270 -17.60 6.82 22.39
N GLU A 271 -18.86 7.00 22.81
CA GLU A 271 -19.28 8.19 23.57
C GLU A 271 -18.74 8.13 25.00
N LYS A 272 -18.84 6.95 25.61
CA LYS A 272 -18.39 6.74 27.00
C LYS A 272 -16.94 6.26 27.07
N GLN A 273 -16.33 5.93 25.94
CA GLN A 273 -15.00 5.31 25.84
C GLN A 273 -14.90 4.07 26.74
N ARG A 274 -15.85 3.12 26.60
CA ARG A 274 -15.92 1.90 27.42
C ARG A 274 -16.07 0.64 26.57
N TYR A 275 -15.35 -0.41 26.94
CA TYR A 275 -15.51 -1.74 26.38
C TYR A 275 -16.68 -2.47 27.04
N HIS A 276 -17.57 -3.03 26.23
CA HIS A 276 -18.53 -4.02 26.69
C HIS A 276 -17.86 -5.39 26.62
N VAL A 277 -17.50 -5.90 27.80
CA VAL A 277 -16.83 -7.18 27.97
C VAL A 277 -17.85 -8.18 28.50
N SER A 278 -17.97 -9.32 27.84
CA SER A 278 -18.77 -10.46 28.30
C SER A 278 -17.90 -11.33 29.19
N LEU A 279 -18.19 -11.34 30.50
CA LEU A 279 -17.58 -12.21 31.50
C LEU A 279 -18.38 -13.51 31.58
N ASN A 280 -17.70 -14.66 31.56
CA ASN A 280 -18.33 -15.98 31.61
C ASN A 280 -19.42 -16.23 30.54
N GLY A 281 -19.38 -15.48 29.43
CA GLY A 281 -20.30 -15.62 28.29
C GLY A 281 -21.71 -15.07 28.48
N THR A 282 -22.07 -14.57 29.66
CA THR A 282 -23.44 -14.10 29.98
C THR A 282 -23.48 -12.70 30.57
N ASP A 283 -22.51 -12.35 31.43
CA ASP A 283 -22.51 -11.06 32.13
C ASP A 283 -21.78 -9.99 31.32
N LYS A 284 -22.54 -9.04 30.76
CA LYS A 284 -21.96 -7.89 30.04
C LYS A 284 -21.64 -6.77 31.01
N VAL A 285 -20.35 -6.44 31.12
CA VAL A 285 -19.86 -5.36 31.97
C VAL A 285 -19.22 -4.28 31.09
N ALA A 286 -19.58 -3.02 31.35
CA ALA A 286 -18.96 -1.87 30.69
C ALA A 286 -17.70 -1.43 31.47
N LEU A 287 -16.53 -1.71 30.92
CA LEU A 287 -15.24 -1.46 31.52
C LEU A 287 -14.49 -0.35 30.79
N SER A 288 -13.78 0.48 31.55
CA SER A 288 -12.87 1.49 30.95
C SER A 288 -11.64 0.81 30.34
N PRO A 289 -11.00 1.39 29.30
CA PRO A 289 -9.77 0.87 28.70
C PRO A 289 -8.63 0.63 29.70
N SER A 290 -8.55 1.45 30.76
CA SER A 290 -7.64 1.29 31.91
C SER A 290 -7.81 -0.01 32.70
N ASN A 291 -8.96 -0.67 32.54
CA ASN A 291 -9.39 -1.84 33.30
C ASN A 291 -9.42 -3.11 32.44
N VAL A 292 -8.95 -3.04 31.20
CA VAL A 292 -9.02 -4.15 30.24
C VAL A 292 -7.65 -4.36 29.59
N VAL A 293 -7.05 -5.51 29.84
CA VAL A 293 -5.79 -5.94 29.23
C VAL A 293 -6.06 -6.67 27.91
N LEU A 294 -5.67 -6.07 26.79
CA LEU A 294 -5.71 -6.64 25.46
C LEU A 294 -4.68 -7.77 25.32
N PRO A 295 -5.02 -8.86 24.60
CA PRO A 295 -4.12 -9.98 24.43
C PRO A 295 -2.98 -9.64 23.47
N LYS A 296 -1.89 -10.39 23.56
CA LYS A 296 -0.80 -10.35 22.58
C LYS A 296 -1.34 -10.62 21.17
N GLY A 297 -0.93 -9.80 20.21
CA GLY A 297 -1.36 -9.85 18.81
C GLY A 297 -2.56 -8.97 18.48
N ALA A 298 -3.21 -8.36 19.49
CA ALA A 298 -4.30 -7.40 19.28
C ALA A 298 -3.83 -6.20 18.46
N ARG A 299 -4.66 -5.71 17.54
CA ARG A 299 -4.39 -4.47 16.78
C ARG A 299 -5.14 -3.31 17.40
N ALA A 300 -4.44 -2.37 18.00
CA ALA A 300 -5.10 -1.25 18.67
C ALA A 300 -4.57 0.07 18.14
N GLN A 301 -5.47 1.03 18.02
CA GLN A 301 -5.17 2.40 17.66
C GLN A 301 -4.62 3.13 18.88
N ILE A 302 -3.49 3.81 18.68
CA ILE A 302 -2.89 4.66 19.70
C ILE A 302 -3.64 6.00 19.74
N VAL A 303 -4.00 6.43 20.94
CA VAL A 303 -4.68 7.71 21.19
C VAL A 303 -4.09 8.42 22.40
N ASN A 304 -4.35 9.73 22.50
CA ASN A 304 -4.07 10.53 23.69
C ASN A 304 -2.60 10.53 24.16
N LEU A 305 -1.63 10.25 23.28
CA LEU A 305 -0.22 10.43 23.60
C LEU A 305 0.12 11.91 23.68
N THR A 306 0.71 12.32 24.79
CA THR A 306 1.29 13.66 24.99
C THR A 306 2.72 13.77 24.46
N LYS A 307 3.50 12.68 24.55
CA LYS A 307 4.83 12.55 23.94
C LYS A 307 4.75 11.57 22.78
N GLY A 308 5.16 11.99 21.59
CA GLY A 308 5.06 11.17 20.37
C GLY A 308 3.68 11.23 19.70
N THR A 309 3.04 12.40 19.70
CA THR A 309 1.72 12.68 19.08
C THR A 309 1.62 12.23 17.61
N GLN A 310 2.74 12.13 16.90
CA GLN A 310 2.83 11.57 15.55
C GLN A 310 2.29 10.13 15.43
N TRP A 311 2.20 9.40 16.54
CA TRP A 311 1.69 8.04 16.63
C TRP A 311 0.19 7.97 16.93
N ASN A 312 -0.43 9.10 17.33
CA ASN A 312 -1.87 9.13 17.52
C ASN A 312 -2.58 8.80 16.21
N HIS A 313 -3.68 8.07 16.32
CA HIS A 313 -4.47 7.53 15.22
C HIS A 313 -3.80 6.43 14.39
N LYS A 314 -2.56 6.03 14.70
CA LYS A 314 -1.90 4.88 14.08
C LYS A 314 -2.28 3.59 14.81
N VAL A 315 -2.39 2.50 14.05
CA VAL A 315 -2.67 1.16 14.58
C VAL A 315 -1.34 0.44 14.79
N GLY A 316 -1.19 -0.27 15.90
CA GLY A 316 -0.03 -1.11 16.17
C GLY A 316 -0.41 -2.47 16.75
N GLN A 317 0.56 -3.38 16.78
CA GLN A 317 0.44 -4.69 17.40
C GLN A 317 0.72 -4.62 18.89
N VAL A 318 -0.14 -5.15 19.73
CA VAL A 318 0.23 -5.45 21.12
C VAL A 318 1.19 -6.64 21.12
N ILE A 319 2.43 -6.42 21.56
CA ILE A 319 3.46 -7.47 21.67
C ILE A 319 3.46 -8.06 23.07
N ASP A 320 3.38 -7.20 24.07
CA ASP A 320 3.39 -7.61 25.46
C ASP A 320 2.73 -6.55 26.36
N TYR A 321 2.36 -6.95 27.57
CA TYR A 321 1.83 -6.06 28.60
C TYR A 321 2.62 -6.23 29.90
N ASP A 322 3.24 -5.13 30.33
CA ASP A 322 3.98 -5.04 31.57
C ASP A 322 3.00 -4.78 32.72
N ASN A 323 2.69 -5.84 33.48
CA ASN A 323 1.79 -5.79 34.65
C ASN A 323 2.33 -4.88 35.77
N GLU A 324 3.65 -4.79 35.94
CA GLU A 324 4.27 -3.97 37.00
C GLU A 324 4.33 -2.50 36.59
N GLY A 325 4.66 -2.24 35.32
CA GLY A 325 4.75 -0.89 34.77
C GLY A 325 3.42 -0.28 34.30
N GLY A 326 2.36 -1.09 34.18
CA GLY A 326 1.04 -0.68 33.68
C GLY A 326 1.06 -0.22 32.22
N ARG A 327 1.94 -0.78 31.39
CA ARG A 327 2.22 -0.31 30.02
C ARG A 327 2.26 -1.47 29.02
N TYR A 328 1.68 -1.25 27.85
CA TYR A 328 1.84 -2.11 26.69
C TYR A 328 3.12 -1.81 25.95
N LEU A 329 3.74 -2.87 25.43
CA LEU A 329 4.71 -2.77 24.34
C LEU A 329 3.96 -2.96 23.02
N VAL A 330 3.91 -1.91 22.22
CA VAL A 330 3.19 -1.89 20.94
C VAL A 330 4.20 -1.78 19.80
N GLN A 331 4.14 -2.72 18.86
CA GLN A 331 4.94 -2.67 17.64
C GLN A 331 4.20 -1.87 16.58
N MET A 332 4.83 -0.80 16.10
CA MET A 332 4.29 0.04 15.02
C MET A 332 4.88 -0.33 13.66
N SER A 333 6.10 -0.86 13.64
CA SER A 333 6.77 -1.33 12.41
C SER A 333 7.82 -2.38 12.77
N GLU A 334 8.49 -2.96 11.77
CA GLU A 334 9.54 -3.96 11.99
C GLU A 334 10.66 -3.43 12.91
N GLU A 335 10.92 -2.11 12.91
CA GLU A 335 12.02 -1.48 13.67
C GLU A 335 11.54 -0.57 14.82
N GLN A 336 10.24 -0.29 14.93
CA GLN A 336 9.73 0.70 15.89
C GLN A 336 8.71 0.09 16.86
N GLN A 337 9.02 0.25 18.15
CA GLN A 337 8.17 -0.15 19.27
C GLN A 337 7.92 1.05 20.19
N LEU A 338 6.73 1.07 20.79
CA LEU A 338 6.29 2.11 21.71
C LEU A 338 5.83 1.48 23.02
N ARG A 339 6.17 2.12 24.13
CA ARG A 339 5.59 1.79 25.43
C ARG A 339 4.45 2.76 25.72
N VAL A 340 3.22 2.28 25.74
CA VAL A 340 2.01 3.10 25.93
C VAL A 340 1.20 2.60 27.12
N LYS A 341 0.49 3.49 27.80
CA LYS A 341 -0.42 3.11 28.90
C LYS A 341 -1.68 2.44 28.37
N LEU A 342 -2.42 1.75 29.24
CA LEU A 342 -3.70 1.13 28.88
C LEU A 342 -4.71 2.09 28.27
N GLU A 343 -4.84 3.28 28.87
CA GLU A 343 -5.78 4.32 28.45
C GLU A 343 -5.50 4.89 27.05
N ASN A 344 -4.30 4.65 26.52
CA ASN A 344 -3.83 5.19 25.24
C ASN A 344 -3.98 4.19 24.09
N LEU A 345 -4.64 3.05 24.31
CA LEU A 345 -4.93 2.06 23.28
C LEU A 345 -6.43 1.78 23.19
N LEU A 346 -6.96 1.92 21.98
CA LEU A 346 -8.36 1.64 21.64
C LEU A 346 -8.45 0.62 20.51
N LEU A 347 -9.53 -0.19 20.47
CA LEU A 347 -9.76 -1.21 19.44
C LEU A 347 -10.62 -0.69 18.30
#